data_AF-A0A2W5RTG1-F1
#
_entry.id   AF-A0A2W5RTG1-F1
#
_cell.length_a   1.000
_cell.length_b   1.000
_cell.length_c   1.000
_cell.angle_alpha   90.00
_cell.angle_beta   90.00
_cell.angle_gamma   90.00
#
_symmetry.space_group_name_H-M   'P 1'
#
loop_
_entity.id
_entity.type
_entity.pdbx_description
1 polymer ?
#
loop_
_entity_poly.entity_id
_entity_poly.type
_entity_poly.pdbx_seq_one_letter_code
_entity_poly.pdbx_strand_id
1 'polypeptide(L)'
;MRDKLGRKLDDAPEFSYTAHAILTAFNVIARGRSYHPVAMPLDGSHINAYLELYEAPCELHIFVECVFALDNLFLDGVRKQIKSAT
;
A
#
# COMPACT_ATOMS: atom_id res chain seq x y z
N MET A 1 -21.31 22.66 11.02
CA MET A 1 -21.53 23.32 9.72
C MET A 1 -20.18 23.80 9.19
N ARG A 2 -19.54 23.06 8.27
CA ARG A 2 -18.27 23.47 7.64
C ARG A 2 -18.60 24.27 6.39
N ASP A 3 -18.63 25.58 6.55
CA ASP A 3 -18.99 26.52 5.48
C ASP A 3 -17.82 27.49 5.28
N LYS A 4 -17.04 27.25 4.22
CA LYS A 4 -16.08 28.23 3.70
C LYS A 4 -16.20 28.15 2.18
N LEU A 5 -16.85 29.17 1.59
CA LEU A 5 -16.98 29.48 0.15
C LEU A 5 -18.30 29.09 -0.56
N GLY A 6 -19.40 28.81 0.14
CA GLY A 6 -20.73 28.73 -0.48
C GLY A 6 -20.93 27.56 -1.47
N ARG A 7 -20.01 26.59 -1.47
CA ARG A 7 -20.22 25.28 -2.08
C ARG A 7 -20.42 24.29 -0.95
N LYS A 8 -21.50 23.51 -1.01
CA LYS A 8 -21.67 22.36 -0.13
C LYS A 8 -20.45 21.47 -0.34
N LEU A 9 -19.61 21.32 0.69
CA LEU A 9 -18.55 20.32 0.64
C LEU A 9 -19.26 18.97 0.49
N ASP A 10 -18.77 18.12 -0.41
CA ASP A 10 -19.22 16.74 -0.45
C ASP A 10 -19.00 16.11 0.93
N ASP A 11 -19.90 15.20 1.30
CA ASP A 11 -19.75 14.46 2.55
C ASP A 11 -18.41 13.71 2.52
N ALA A 12 -17.80 13.57 3.70
CA ALA A 12 -16.55 12.83 3.80
C ALA A 12 -16.76 11.41 3.23
N PRO A 13 -15.80 10.86 2.47
CA PRO A 13 -15.94 9.54 1.90
C PRO A 13 -16.16 8.51 3.01
N GLU A 14 -17.03 7.54 2.74
CA GLU A 14 -17.24 6.42 3.64
C GLU A 14 -15.95 5.61 3.81
N PHE A 15 -15.82 4.97 4.97
CA PHE A 15 -14.67 4.13 5.24
C PHE A 15 -14.66 2.91 4.31
N SER A 16 -13.56 2.74 3.57
CA SER A 16 -13.39 1.56 2.71
C SER A 16 -12.73 0.42 3.49
N TYR A 17 -13.52 -0.59 3.85
CA TYR A 17 -13.04 -1.82 4.46
C TYR A 17 -12.07 -2.58 3.56
N THR A 18 -12.33 -2.59 2.25
CA THR A 18 -11.43 -3.20 1.26
C THR A 18 -10.08 -2.51 1.23
N ALA A 19 -10.04 -1.17 1.19
CA ALA A 19 -8.77 -0.44 1.22
C ALA A 19 -8.01 -0.70 2.53
N HIS A 20 -8.72 -0.75 3.67
CA HIS A 20 -8.11 -1.06 4.95
C HIS A 20 -7.51 -2.48 5.00
N ALA A 21 -8.22 -3.47 4.45
CA ALA A 21 -7.76 -4.84 4.34
C ALA A 21 -6.52 -4.96 3.43
N ILE A 22 -6.51 -4.27 2.28
CA ILE A 22 -5.35 -4.20 1.37
C ILE A 22 -4.13 -3.59 2.09
N LEU A 23 -4.31 -2.47 2.80
CA LEU A 23 -3.22 -1.86 3.58
C LEU A 23 -2.67 -2.82 4.65
N THR A 24 -3.57 -3.53 5.33
CA THR A 24 -3.19 -4.51 6.35
C THR A 24 -2.39 -5.66 5.74
N ALA A 25 -2.87 -6.21 4.61
CA ALA A 25 -2.17 -7.24 3.85
C ALA A 25 -0.79 -6.78 3.37
N PHE A 26 -0.69 -5.57 2.82
CA PHE A 26 0.59 -4.97 2.41
C PHE A 26 1.57 -4.88 3.58
N ASN A 27 1.12 -4.46 4.77
CA ASN A 27 1.99 -4.41 5.94
C ASN A 27 2.52 -5.79 6.36
N VAL A 28 1.72 -6.84 6.20
CA VAL A 28 2.16 -8.22 6.45
C VAL A 28 3.19 -8.64 5.39
N ILE A 29 2.90 -8.44 4.11
CA ILE A 29 3.78 -8.78 3.00
C ILE A 29 5.12 -8.03 3.10
N ALA A 30 5.09 -6.73 3.39
CA ALA A 30 6.27 -5.87 3.46
C ALA A 30 7.24 -6.29 4.58
N ARG A 31 6.74 -6.92 5.66
CA ARG A 31 7.60 -7.50 6.72
C ARG A 31 8.38 -8.72 6.24
N GLY A 32 7.92 -9.40 5.20
CA GLY A 32 8.63 -10.50 4.55
C GLY A 32 9.83 -10.05 3.70
N ARG A 33 10.05 -8.74 3.52
CA ARG A 33 11.20 -8.24 2.74
C ARG A 33 12.51 -8.71 3.37
N SER A 34 13.40 -9.22 2.52
CA SER A 34 14.78 -9.47 2.91
C SER A 34 15.48 -8.16 3.30
N TYR A 35 16.10 -8.14 4.48
CA TYR A 35 16.88 -7.00 4.95
C TYR A 35 18.17 -6.87 4.16
N HIS A 36 18.14 -6.06 3.11
CA HIS A 36 19.33 -5.64 2.37
C HIS A 36 19.67 -4.17 2.73
N PRO A 37 20.94 -3.76 2.58
CA PRO A 37 21.34 -2.36 2.75
C PRO A 37 20.63 -1.41 1.77
N VAL A 38 19.94 -1.94 0.76
CA VAL A 38 19.09 -1.22 -0.17
C VAL A 38 17.68 -1.80 -0.11
N ALA A 39 16.67 -0.93 -0.10
CA ALA A 39 15.27 -1.34 -0.17
C ALA A 39 15.00 -2.07 -1.50
N MET A 40 14.75 -3.37 -1.43
CA MET A 40 14.44 -4.21 -2.59
C MET A 40 12.94 -4.17 -2.91
N PRO A 41 12.54 -4.15 -4.19
CA PRO A 41 11.15 -4.30 -4.58
C PRO A 41 10.57 -5.63 -4.11
N LEU A 42 9.28 -5.64 -3.77
CA LEU A 42 8.55 -6.89 -3.62
C LEU A 42 8.40 -7.56 -4.99
N ASP A 43 8.45 -8.88 -5.01
CA ASP A 43 8.12 -9.71 -6.16
C ASP A 43 6.88 -10.57 -5.89
N GLY A 44 6.44 -11.30 -6.91
CA GLY A 44 5.26 -12.18 -6.80
C GLY A 44 5.38 -13.27 -5.75
N SER A 45 6.59 -13.67 -5.34
CA SER A 45 6.78 -14.73 -4.34
C SER A 45 6.28 -14.29 -2.96
N HIS A 46 6.45 -13.01 -2.62
CA HIS A 46 5.96 -12.45 -1.36
C HIS A 46 4.43 -12.38 -1.30
N ILE A 47 3.80 -12.10 -2.44
CA ILE A 47 2.33 -12.09 -2.56
C ILE A 47 1.80 -13.52 -2.48
N ASN A 48 2.43 -14.46 -3.17
CA ASN A 48 2.05 -15.88 -3.11
C ASN A 48 2.16 -16.43 -1.68
N ALA A 49 3.24 -16.14 -0.97
CA ALA A 49 3.42 -16.56 0.43
C ALA A 49 2.33 -16.01 1.37
N TYR A 50 1.84 -14.79 1.11
CA TYR A 50 0.67 -14.26 1.84
C TYR A 50 -0.60 -15.03 1.48
N LEU A 51 -0.82 -15.29 0.20
CA LEU A 51 -2.02 -15.98 -0.29
C LEU A 51 -2.08 -17.47 0.08
N GLU A 52 -0.94 -18.08 0.45
CA GLU A 52 -0.90 -19.43 1.02
C GLU A 52 -1.52 -19.49 2.42
N LEU A 53 -1.52 -18.38 3.16
CA LEU A 53 -2.00 -18.30 4.54
C LEU A 53 -3.33 -17.53 4.67
N TYR A 54 -3.62 -16.65 3.72
CA TYR A 54 -4.74 -15.72 3.76
C TYR A 54 -5.46 -15.67 2.41
N GLU A 55 -6.75 -15.34 2.44
CA GLU A 55 -7.48 -15.05 1.21
C GLU A 55 -7.22 -13.63 0.71
N ALA A 56 -7.36 -13.42 -0.60
CA ALA A 56 -7.26 -12.07 -1.17
C ALA A 56 -8.45 -11.22 -0.68
N PRO A 57 -8.23 -9.96 -0.23
CA PRO A 57 -9.28 -9.10 0.32
C PRO A 57 -10.23 -8.53 -0.76
N CYS A 58 -9.92 -8.76 -2.03
CA CYS A 58 -10.68 -8.38 -3.22
C CYS A 58 -10.23 -9.24 -4.40
N GLU A 59 -10.68 -8.93 -5.61
CA GLU A 59 -10.24 -9.59 -6.83
C GLU A 59 -8.70 -9.61 -6.92
N LEU A 60 -8.15 -10.79 -7.20
CA LEU A 60 -6.70 -11.03 -7.11
C LEU A 60 -5.88 -10.02 -7.92
N HIS A 61 -6.31 -9.68 -9.14
CA HIS A 61 -5.59 -8.72 -9.98
C HIS A 61 -5.57 -7.31 -9.37
N ILE A 62 -6.68 -6.87 -8.75
CA ILE A 62 -6.77 -5.58 -8.06
C ILE A 62 -5.85 -5.58 -6.83
N PHE A 63 -5.88 -6.66 -6.06
CA PHE A 63 -5.03 -6.81 -4.88
C PHE A 63 -3.54 -6.73 -5.24
N VAL A 64 -3.12 -7.49 -6.26
CA VAL A 64 -1.74 -7.53 -6.75
C VAL A 64 -1.29 -6.15 -7.25
N GLU A 65 -2.10 -5.48 -8.05
CA GLU A 65 -1.80 -4.13 -8.55
C GLU A 65 -1.66 -3.13 -7.38
N CYS A 66 -2.55 -3.19 -6.40
CA CYS A 66 -2.50 -2.34 -5.23
C CYS A 66 -1.26 -2.58 -4.37
N VAL A 67 -0.86 -3.85 -4.17
CA VAL A 67 0.37 -4.19 -3.44
C VAL A 67 1.59 -3.61 -4.13
N PHE A 68 1.71 -3.76 -5.45
CA PHE A 68 2.84 -3.18 -6.19
C PHE A 68 2.81 -1.65 -6.21
N ALA A 69 1.63 -1.03 -6.29
CA ALA A 69 1.50 0.42 -6.20
C ALA A 69 2.00 0.96 -4.85
N LEU A 70 1.60 0.32 -3.74
CA LEU A 70 2.07 0.65 -2.40
C LEU A 70 3.59 0.42 -2.27
N ASP A 71 4.10 -0.64 -2.87
CA ASP A 71 5.54 -0.96 -2.91
C ASP A 71 6.35 0.15 -3.58
N ASN A 72 5.89 0.60 -4.75
CA ASN A 72 6.52 1.69 -5.50
C ASN A 72 6.52 3.00 -4.72
N LEU A 73 5.41 3.33 -4.04
CA LEU A 73 5.33 4.52 -3.19
C LEU A 73 6.36 4.47 -2.05
N PHE A 74 6.52 3.31 -1.42
CA PHE A 74 7.54 3.10 -0.39
C PHE A 74 8.96 3.30 -0.95
N LEU A 75 9.27 2.65 -2.08
CA LEU A 75 10.60 2.75 -2.71
C LEU A 75 10.92 4.19 -3.12
N ASP A 76 9.95 4.93 -3.65
CA ASP A 76 10.11 6.34 -4.00
C ASP A 76 10.34 7.22 -2.79
N GLY A 77 9.69 6.93 -1.67
CA GLY A 77 9.96 7.57 -0.37
C GLY A 77 11.41 7.37 0.07
N VAL A 78 11.90 6.12 0.05
CA VAL A 78 13.29 5.79 0.41
C VAL A 78 14.29 6.46 -0.53
N ARG A 79 14.04 6.41 -1.85
CA ARG A 79 14.90 7.06 -2.87
C ARG A 79 14.99 8.57 -2.65
N LYS A 80 13.88 9.23 -2.31
CA LYS A 80 13.86 10.67 -2.00
C LYS A 80 14.68 10.98 -0.76
N GLN A 81 14.58 10.16 0.30
CA GLN A 81 15.36 10.34 1.52
C GLN A 81 16.87 10.21 1.29
N ILE A 82 17.29 9.20 0.51
CA ILE A 82 18.71 9.02 0.14
C ILE A 82 19.23 10.24 -0.63
N LYS A 83 18.44 10.74 -1.59
CA LYS A 83 18.81 11.95 -2.36
C LYS A 83 18.90 13.21 -1.50
N SER A 84 18.10 13.35 -0.46
CA SER A 84 18.17 14.50 0.46
C SER A 84 19.28 14.41 1.51
N ALA A 85 19.79 13.21 1.76
CA ALA A 85 20.85 12.96 2.73
C ALA A 85 22.26 13.02 2.12
N THR A 86 22.36 13.17 0.79
CA THR A 86 23.60 13.32 0.02
C THR A 86 23.77 14.77 -0.40
#